data_AF-A0A2G4JL41-F1
#
_entry.id   AF-A0A2G4JL41-F1
#
_cell.length_a   1.000
_cell.length_b   1.000
_cell.length_c   1.000
_cell.angle_alpha   90.00
_cell.angle_beta   90.00
_cell.angle_gamma   90.00
#
_symmetry.space_group_name_H-M   'P 1'
#
loop_
_entity.id
_entity.type
_entity.pdbx_description
1 polymer ?
#
loop_
_entity_poly.entity_id
_entity_poly.type
_entity_poly.pdbx_seq_one_letter_code
_entity_poly.pdbx_strand_id
1 'polypeptide(L)'
;MSLRFNADANSFWAVLNFGLMKTFALVLLAGVTALAQAPAPAKQLAPERPPIRNVGSMSDLMVKIIYPASDALFYIESRTPTTDAEWTILEGQALMVAESANLLMLPGRARDQKQWLADSKLMLEAGAAAVKAVKTRNVDGIVALSDQLMESCTSCHKHYRPGYGKPVG
;
A
#
# COMPACT_ATOMS: atom_id res chain seq x y z
N MET A 1 42.72 6.18 12.23
CA MET A 1 44.04 6.15 12.91
C MET A 1 44.70 7.46 12.51
N SER A 2 44.60 8.59 13.21
CA SER A 2 44.89 8.91 14.63
C SER A 2 44.10 10.19 14.99
N LEU A 3 43.18 10.27 15.96
CA LEU A 3 43.39 10.53 17.41
C LEU A 3 44.43 11.66 17.65
N ARG A 4 44.19 12.78 18.36
CA ARG A 4 43.20 13.19 19.38
C ARG A 4 43.23 14.71 19.55
N PHE A 5 42.12 15.26 20.03
CA PHE A 5 41.98 16.58 20.64
C PHE A 5 42.89 16.75 21.86
N ASN A 6 43.43 17.95 22.04
CA ASN A 6 43.84 18.47 23.35
C ASN A 6 43.19 19.86 23.52
N ALA A 7 42.22 19.92 24.42
CA ALA A 7 41.85 21.15 25.11
C ALA A 7 42.76 21.24 26.32
N ASP A 8 43.27 22.43 26.65
CA ASP A 8 43.61 22.81 28.02
C ASP A 8 43.93 24.31 28.12
N ALA A 9 43.72 24.82 29.34
CA ALA A 9 44.12 26.12 29.90
C ALA A 9 42.99 27.11 30.19
N ASN A 10 42.12 26.68 31.11
CA ASN A 10 41.64 27.51 32.21
C ASN A 10 42.81 28.20 32.95
N SER A 11 42.45 29.19 33.78
CA SER A 11 43.24 29.81 34.85
C SER A 11 44.13 30.98 34.48
N PHE A 12 43.47 32.11 34.22
CA PHE A 12 44.10 33.42 34.34
C PHE A 12 43.21 34.32 35.20
N TRP A 13 43.73 34.62 36.40
CA TRP A 13 43.36 35.75 37.26
C TRP A 13 42.11 35.58 38.13
N ALA A 14 42.30 34.82 39.21
CA ALA A 14 41.68 35.14 40.48
C ALA A 14 42.21 36.50 41.01
N VAL A 15 41.36 37.11 41.85
CA VAL A 15 41.68 38.12 42.87
C VAL A 15 41.64 39.59 42.44
N LEU A 16 40.45 40.20 42.53
CA LEU A 16 40.23 41.52 43.15
C LEU A 16 38.76 41.54 43.62
N ASN A 17 38.48 40.97 44.78
CA ASN A 17 38.46 41.61 46.10
C ASN A 17 37.14 42.36 46.37
N PHE A 18 36.25 41.64 47.07
CA PHE A 18 35.38 42.09 48.15
C PHE A 18 34.53 43.36 47.98
N GLY A 19 33.22 43.14 47.98
CA GLY A 19 32.31 43.98 48.76
C GLY A 19 31.36 44.85 47.96
N LEU A 20 30.32 44.25 47.36
CA LEU A 20 28.98 44.85 47.37
C LEU A 20 27.90 43.83 46.97
N MET A 21 27.97 42.65 47.56
CA MET A 21 26.77 41.82 47.72
C MET A 21 25.87 42.56 48.72
N LYS A 22 24.59 42.77 48.39
CA LYS A 22 23.52 43.42 49.19
C LYS A 22 23.28 44.89 48.82
N THR A 23 22.58 45.16 47.71
CA THR A 23 21.53 46.22 47.59
C THR A 23 21.05 46.34 46.14
N PHE A 24 20.60 45.26 45.49
CA PHE A 24 19.79 45.36 44.27
C PHE A 24 18.82 44.18 44.20
N ALA A 25 18.13 43.95 45.31
CA ALA A 25 16.97 43.07 45.38
C ALA A 25 15.72 43.93 45.53
N LEU A 26 15.43 44.75 44.52
CA LEU A 26 14.12 45.37 44.25
C LEU A 26 14.30 46.24 42.98
N VAL A 27 13.28 46.31 42.11
CA VAL A 27 13.24 47.09 40.86
C VAL A 27 13.80 46.39 39.60
N LEU A 28 13.44 45.12 39.37
CA LEU A 28 13.36 44.53 38.02
C LEU A 28 12.04 43.78 37.85
N LEU A 29 10.93 44.44 38.22
CA LEU A 29 9.55 43.99 37.97
C LEU A 29 8.83 45.01 37.08
N ALA A 30 9.33 45.23 35.87
CA ALA A 30 8.54 45.87 34.82
C ALA A 30 9.21 45.60 33.47
N GLY A 31 8.61 44.74 32.65
CA GLY A 31 8.93 44.73 31.21
C GLY A 31 9.24 43.38 30.59
N VAL A 32 8.48 42.33 30.88
CA VAL A 32 8.43 41.15 29.97
C VAL A 32 7.03 40.54 29.97
N THR A 33 6.05 41.22 29.37
CA THR A 33 4.74 40.59 29.10
C THR A 33 4.13 41.12 27.80
N ALA A 34 4.59 40.60 26.66
CA ALA A 34 3.77 40.51 25.44
C ALA A 34 4.44 39.58 24.41
N LEU A 35 4.63 38.30 24.76
CA LEU A 35 4.72 37.26 23.72
C LEU A 35 3.29 36.99 23.27
N ALA A 36 2.93 37.55 22.12
CA ALA A 36 1.68 37.24 21.44
C ALA A 36 1.62 35.72 21.18
N GLN A 37 0.74 35.02 21.90
CA GLN A 37 0.39 33.64 21.56
C GLN A 37 -0.40 33.69 20.25
N ALA A 38 0.28 33.40 19.13
CA ALA A 38 -0.40 33.14 17.88
C ALA A 38 -1.40 31.98 18.10
N PRO A 39 -2.66 32.11 17.67
CA PRO A 39 -3.61 31.01 17.80
C PRO A 39 -3.07 29.81 17.03
N ALA A 40 -3.03 28.65 17.69
CA ALA A 40 -2.67 27.40 17.04
C ALA A 40 -3.58 27.19 15.82
N PRO A 41 -3.06 26.80 14.65
CA PRO A 41 -3.89 26.56 13.47
C PRO A 41 -4.95 25.52 13.83
N ALA A 42 -6.22 25.90 13.64
CA ALA A 42 -7.34 24.99 13.84
C ALA A 42 -7.10 23.75 12.97
N LYS A 43 -7.09 22.57 13.59
CA LYS A 43 -6.95 21.29 12.90
C LYS A 43 -8.18 21.12 12.01
N GLN A 44 -8.05 21.49 10.74
CA GLN A 44 -9.13 21.31 9.77
C GLN A 44 -9.42 19.82 9.67
N LEU A 45 -10.58 19.41 10.19
CA LEU A 45 -11.08 18.05 10.04
C LEU A 45 -11.21 17.80 8.53
N ALA A 46 -10.45 16.83 8.03
CA ALA A 46 -10.61 16.40 6.65
C ALA A 46 -12.08 15.98 6.45
N PRO A 47 -12.71 16.35 5.31
CA PRO A 47 -14.06 15.91 5.02
C PRO A 47 -14.14 14.38 5.11
N GLU A 48 -15.17 13.87 5.79
CA GLU A 48 -15.34 12.44 5.99
C GLU A 48 -15.57 11.76 4.63
N ARG A 49 -14.66 10.84 4.26
CA ARG A 49 -14.77 10.09 3.02
C ARG A 49 -15.92 9.08 3.13
N PRO A 50 -16.78 8.94 2.12
CA PRO A 50 -17.82 7.89 2.13
C PRO A 50 -17.20 6.52 2.41
N PRO A 51 -17.88 5.65 3.19
CA PRO A 51 -17.35 4.32 3.50
C PRO A 51 -17.28 3.47 2.23
N ILE A 52 -16.18 2.73 2.08
CA ILE A 52 -16.07 1.70 1.04
C ILE A 52 -17.01 0.56 1.40
N ARG A 53 -17.89 0.17 0.46
CA ARG A 53 -18.85 -0.92 0.63
C ARG A 53 -18.73 -1.94 -0.49
N ASN A 54 -18.96 -3.20 -0.14
CA ASN A 54 -19.06 -4.29 -1.12
C ASN A 54 -20.44 -4.24 -1.80
N VAL A 55 -20.46 -4.17 -3.14
CA VAL A 55 -21.71 -4.15 -3.91
C VAL A 55 -22.25 -5.56 -4.14
N GLY A 56 -21.42 -6.47 -4.67
CA GLY A 56 -21.76 -7.87 -4.92
C GLY A 56 -21.21 -8.82 -3.86
N SER A 57 -21.68 -10.07 -3.90
CA SER A 57 -21.17 -11.15 -3.05
C SER A 57 -19.74 -11.56 -3.43
N MET A 58 -19.14 -12.47 -2.65
CA MET A 58 -17.87 -13.11 -3.05
C MET A 58 -18.06 -13.97 -4.31
N SER A 59 -19.21 -14.63 -4.44
CA SER A 59 -19.53 -15.43 -5.62
C SER A 59 -19.67 -14.57 -6.87
N ASP A 60 -20.32 -13.40 -6.78
CA ASP A 60 -20.43 -12.47 -7.90
C ASP A 60 -19.04 -12.01 -8.38
N LEU A 61 -18.14 -11.67 -7.45
CA LEU A 61 -16.78 -11.28 -7.78
C LEU A 61 -15.99 -12.42 -8.43
N MET A 62 -16.05 -13.63 -7.85
CA MET A 62 -15.30 -14.77 -8.38
C MET A 62 -15.84 -15.27 -9.71
N VAL A 63 -17.15 -15.47 -9.83
CA VAL A 63 -17.76 -16.16 -10.98
C VAL A 63 -18.09 -15.21 -12.12
N LYS A 64 -18.53 -13.98 -11.84
CA LYS A 64 -19.00 -13.05 -12.89
C LYS A 64 -17.93 -12.08 -13.37
N ILE A 65 -16.85 -11.91 -12.62
CA ILE A 65 -15.78 -10.95 -12.92
C ILE A 65 -14.46 -11.68 -13.11
N ILE A 66 -13.93 -12.32 -12.05
CA ILE A 66 -12.59 -12.92 -12.08
C ILE A 66 -12.52 -14.08 -13.08
N TYR A 67 -13.45 -15.03 -13.01
CA TYR A 67 -13.45 -16.22 -13.87
C TYR A 67 -13.42 -15.87 -15.37
N PRO A 68 -14.40 -15.14 -15.95
CA PRO A 68 -14.37 -14.83 -17.38
C PRO A 68 -13.21 -13.94 -17.80
N ALA A 69 -12.71 -13.06 -16.91
CA ALA A 69 -11.53 -12.25 -17.20
C ALA A 69 -10.24 -13.09 -17.25
N SER A 70 -10.06 -14.01 -16.30
CA SER A 70 -8.91 -14.92 -16.27
C SER A 70 -8.93 -15.93 -17.41
N ASP A 71 -10.13 -16.41 -17.80
CA ASP A 71 -10.33 -17.30 -18.94
C ASP A 71 -9.77 -16.71 -20.24
N ALA A 72 -9.97 -15.42 -20.48
CA ALA A 72 -9.40 -14.77 -21.67
C ALA A 72 -7.86 -14.79 -21.69
N LEU A 73 -7.21 -14.70 -20.53
CA LEU A 73 -5.75 -14.78 -20.43
C LEU A 73 -5.25 -16.22 -20.63
N PHE A 74 -5.90 -17.21 -20.01
CA PHE A 74 -5.48 -18.61 -20.09
C PHE A 74 -5.59 -19.21 -21.50
N TYR A 75 -6.47 -18.68 -22.34
CA TYR A 75 -6.70 -19.18 -23.69
C TYR A 75 -6.20 -18.20 -24.76
N ILE A 76 -5.19 -17.38 -24.42
CA ILE A 76 -4.63 -16.39 -25.35
C ILE A 76 -4.15 -17.01 -26.67
N GLU A 77 -3.59 -18.22 -26.65
CA GLU A 77 -3.07 -18.89 -27.85
C GLU A 77 -4.18 -19.30 -28.84
N SER A 78 -5.35 -19.69 -28.33
CA SER A 78 -6.49 -20.06 -29.19
C SER A 78 -7.42 -18.90 -29.52
N ARG A 79 -7.29 -17.78 -28.80
CA ARG A 79 -8.13 -16.58 -28.90
C ARG A 79 -7.30 -15.30 -29.02
N THR A 80 -6.18 -15.35 -29.74
CA THR A 80 -5.29 -14.19 -29.88
C THR A 80 -6.02 -13.04 -30.58
N PRO A 81 -6.08 -11.83 -29.98
CA PRO A 81 -6.68 -10.66 -30.61
C PRO A 81 -5.99 -10.29 -31.92
N THR A 82 -6.79 -9.95 -32.93
CA THR A 82 -6.32 -9.55 -34.27
C THR A 82 -6.51 -8.07 -34.54
N THR A 83 -7.38 -7.41 -33.78
CA THR A 83 -7.66 -5.97 -33.90
C THR A 83 -7.31 -5.18 -32.64
N ASP A 84 -7.08 -3.88 -32.78
CA ASP A 84 -6.80 -2.98 -31.65
C ASP A 84 -7.94 -2.95 -30.63
N ALA A 85 -9.19 -3.08 -31.10
CA ALA A 85 -10.36 -3.14 -30.24
C ALA A 85 -10.36 -4.43 -29.39
N GLU A 86 -10.04 -5.57 -29.99
CA GLU A 86 -9.93 -6.84 -29.26
C GLU A 86 -8.77 -6.82 -28.25
N TRP A 87 -7.62 -6.21 -28.61
CA TRP A 87 -6.52 -6.00 -27.66
C TRP A 87 -6.93 -5.10 -26.49
N THR A 88 -7.71 -4.05 -26.75
CA THR A 88 -8.26 -3.16 -25.70
C THR A 88 -9.20 -3.92 -24.76
N ILE A 89 -10.04 -4.82 -25.30
CA ILE A 89 -10.92 -5.67 -24.49
C ILE A 89 -10.08 -6.60 -23.60
N LEU A 90 -9.06 -7.25 -24.16
CA LEU A 90 -8.16 -8.12 -23.40
C LEU A 90 -7.41 -7.36 -22.30
N GLU A 91 -7.00 -6.10 -22.56
CA GLU A 91 -6.40 -5.24 -21.54
C GLU A 91 -7.39 -4.99 -20.40
N GLY A 92 -8.64 -4.69 -20.73
CA GLY A 92 -9.72 -4.56 -19.75
C GLY A 92 -9.90 -5.82 -18.90
N GLN A 93 -9.82 -7.00 -19.51
CA GLN A 93 -9.90 -8.28 -18.79
C GLN A 93 -8.70 -8.50 -17.86
N ALA A 94 -7.48 -8.20 -18.31
CA ALA A 94 -6.29 -8.25 -17.45
C ALA A 94 -6.41 -7.29 -16.26
N LEU A 95 -6.91 -6.06 -16.49
CA LEU A 95 -7.20 -5.09 -15.43
C LEU A 95 -8.25 -5.60 -14.47
N MET A 96 -9.32 -6.24 -14.96
CA MET A 96 -10.35 -6.84 -14.10
C MET A 96 -9.76 -7.89 -13.16
N VAL A 97 -8.80 -8.71 -13.60
CA VAL A 97 -8.09 -9.66 -12.75
C VAL A 97 -7.29 -8.91 -11.66
N ALA A 98 -6.44 -7.97 -12.05
CA ALA A 98 -5.58 -7.22 -11.12
C ALA A 98 -6.39 -6.42 -10.09
N GLU A 99 -7.41 -5.67 -10.55
CA GLU A 99 -8.22 -4.83 -9.66
C GLU A 99 -9.16 -5.66 -8.78
N SER A 100 -9.62 -6.82 -9.25
CA SER A 100 -10.38 -7.73 -8.40
C SER A 100 -9.54 -8.25 -7.22
N ALA A 101 -8.23 -8.41 -7.39
CA ALA A 101 -7.34 -8.75 -6.29
C ALA A 101 -7.31 -7.65 -5.22
N ASN A 102 -7.35 -6.37 -5.61
CA ASN A 102 -7.52 -5.25 -4.67
C ASN A 102 -8.87 -5.35 -3.94
N LEU A 103 -9.95 -5.67 -4.66
CA LEU A 103 -11.25 -5.86 -4.05
C LEU A 103 -11.21 -6.98 -2.99
N LEU A 104 -10.56 -8.11 -3.27
CA LEU A 104 -10.44 -9.22 -2.30
C LEU A 104 -9.79 -8.80 -0.97
N MET A 105 -8.95 -7.76 -0.97
CA MET A 105 -8.30 -7.24 0.22
C MET A 105 -9.11 -6.16 0.95
N LEU A 106 -10.27 -5.75 0.44
CA LEU A 106 -11.11 -4.75 1.10
C LEU A 106 -11.70 -5.27 2.44
N PRO A 107 -12.00 -4.35 3.38
CA PRO A 107 -12.77 -4.69 4.56
C PRO A 107 -14.08 -5.42 4.21
N GLY A 108 -14.36 -6.49 4.95
CA GLY A 108 -15.54 -7.34 4.75
C GLY A 108 -15.41 -8.40 3.64
N ARG A 109 -14.33 -8.40 2.84
CA ARG A 109 -14.01 -9.50 1.91
C ARG A 109 -12.93 -10.43 2.46
N ALA A 110 -11.86 -9.85 3.02
CA ALA A 110 -10.79 -10.64 3.61
C ALA A 110 -11.30 -11.56 4.72
N ARG A 111 -10.97 -12.86 4.62
CA ARG A 111 -11.31 -13.88 5.64
C ARG A 111 -10.35 -13.84 6.82
N ASP A 112 -9.10 -13.50 6.56
CA ASP A 112 -8.09 -13.21 7.57
C ASP A 112 -7.03 -12.23 7.01
N GLN A 113 -6.07 -11.88 7.84
CA GLN A 113 -4.99 -10.95 7.51
C GLN A 113 -3.68 -11.66 7.14
N LYS A 114 -3.71 -12.98 6.91
CA LYS A 114 -2.53 -13.80 6.63
C LYS A 114 -2.60 -14.37 5.22
N GLN A 115 -3.02 -15.62 5.10
CA GLN A 115 -2.95 -16.37 3.84
C GLN A 115 -3.86 -15.74 2.79
N TRP A 116 -5.03 -15.21 3.19
CA TRP A 116 -5.93 -14.52 2.27
C TRP A 116 -5.27 -13.31 1.60
N LEU A 117 -4.56 -12.49 2.39
CA LEU A 117 -3.86 -11.32 1.87
C LEU A 117 -2.64 -11.73 1.04
N ALA A 118 -1.92 -12.78 1.44
CA ALA A 118 -0.79 -13.29 0.67
C ALA A 118 -1.25 -13.77 -0.72
N ASP A 119 -2.29 -14.60 -0.79
CA ASP A 119 -2.82 -15.13 -2.04
C ASP A 119 -3.45 -14.03 -2.90
N SER A 120 -4.14 -13.06 -2.28
CA SER A 120 -4.69 -11.90 -3.01
C SER A 120 -3.57 -11.04 -3.62
N LYS A 121 -2.45 -10.85 -2.93
CA LYS A 121 -1.29 -10.12 -3.48
C LYS A 121 -0.63 -10.88 -4.63
N LEU A 122 -0.55 -12.21 -4.53
CA LEU A 122 -0.05 -13.03 -5.63
C LEU A 122 -0.89 -12.85 -6.90
N MET A 123 -2.23 -12.80 -6.76
CA MET A 123 -3.15 -12.52 -7.87
C MET A 123 -2.98 -11.10 -8.40
N LEU A 124 -2.78 -10.10 -7.53
CA LEU A 124 -2.52 -8.72 -7.93
C LEU A 124 -1.24 -8.60 -8.77
N GLU A 125 -0.16 -9.25 -8.34
CA GLU A 125 1.13 -9.24 -9.02
C GLU A 125 1.04 -9.93 -10.39
N ALA A 126 0.44 -11.12 -10.46
CA ALA A 126 0.23 -11.85 -11.70
C ALA A 126 -0.67 -11.07 -12.68
N GLY A 127 -1.76 -10.46 -12.19
CA GLY A 127 -2.64 -9.62 -12.98
C GLY A 127 -1.93 -8.36 -13.51
N ALA A 128 -1.13 -7.69 -12.67
CA ALA A 128 -0.36 -6.52 -13.10
C ALA A 128 0.69 -6.87 -14.18
N ALA A 129 1.34 -8.03 -14.06
CA ALA A 129 2.23 -8.55 -15.08
C ALA A 129 1.47 -8.86 -16.38
N ALA A 130 0.28 -9.44 -16.29
CA ALA A 130 -0.57 -9.70 -17.45
C ALA A 130 -0.99 -8.40 -18.15
N VAL A 131 -1.39 -7.36 -17.42
CA VAL A 131 -1.69 -6.03 -17.98
C VAL A 131 -0.50 -5.49 -18.78
N LYS A 132 0.72 -5.60 -18.24
CA LYS A 132 1.93 -5.18 -18.95
C LYS A 132 2.13 -5.97 -20.25
N ALA A 133 2.00 -7.29 -20.20
CA ALA A 133 2.17 -8.16 -21.36
C ALA A 133 1.15 -7.84 -22.46
N VAL A 134 -0.14 -7.69 -22.08
CA VAL A 134 -1.24 -7.35 -23.00
C VAL A 134 -1.02 -5.99 -23.65
N LYS A 135 -0.61 -4.96 -22.90
CA LYS A 135 -0.29 -3.63 -23.45
C LYS A 135 0.79 -3.67 -24.53
N THR A 136 1.73 -4.60 -24.39
CA THR A 136 2.81 -4.81 -25.36
C THR A 136 2.48 -5.87 -26.42
N ARG A 137 1.25 -6.41 -26.43
CA ARG A 137 0.80 -7.51 -27.30
C ARG A 137 1.71 -8.73 -27.26
N ASN A 138 2.32 -8.98 -26.10
CA ASN A 138 3.28 -10.05 -25.90
C ASN A 138 2.56 -11.35 -25.53
N VAL A 139 2.13 -12.11 -26.53
CA VAL A 139 1.42 -13.39 -26.36
C VAL A 139 2.25 -14.38 -25.54
N ASP A 140 3.52 -14.58 -25.88
CA ASP A 140 4.42 -15.47 -25.15
C ASP A 140 4.57 -15.05 -23.68
N GLY A 141 4.61 -13.73 -23.44
CA GLY A 141 4.62 -13.18 -22.09
C GLY A 141 3.35 -13.45 -21.30
N ILE A 142 2.17 -13.48 -21.95
CA ILE A 142 0.91 -13.87 -21.31
C ILE A 142 0.91 -15.37 -21.02
N VAL A 143 1.35 -16.19 -21.99
CA VAL A 143 1.45 -17.65 -21.84
C VAL A 143 2.37 -18.01 -20.67
N ALA A 144 3.54 -17.36 -20.56
CA ALA A 144 4.50 -17.58 -19.49
C ALA A 144 3.95 -17.24 -18.08
N LEU A 145 2.88 -16.45 -17.98
CA LEU A 145 2.23 -16.13 -16.71
C LEU A 145 1.18 -17.17 -16.28
N SER A 146 0.86 -18.16 -17.12
CA SER A 146 -0.22 -19.13 -16.86
C SER A 146 -0.03 -19.88 -15.54
N ASP A 147 1.17 -20.38 -15.26
CA ASP A 147 1.44 -21.10 -14.01
C ASP A 147 1.29 -20.20 -12.79
N GLN A 148 1.77 -18.96 -12.87
CA GLN A 148 1.67 -17.99 -11.79
C GLN A 148 0.20 -17.58 -11.55
N LEU A 149 -0.57 -17.34 -12.62
CA LEU A 149 -2.00 -17.05 -12.53
C LEU A 149 -2.76 -18.23 -11.93
N MET A 150 -2.46 -19.46 -12.38
CA MET A 150 -3.11 -20.66 -11.87
C MET A 150 -2.79 -20.90 -10.39
N GLU A 151 -1.54 -20.68 -9.97
CA GLU A 151 -1.15 -20.77 -8.57
C GLU A 151 -1.88 -19.73 -7.71
N SER A 152 -2.00 -18.49 -8.19
CA SER A 152 -2.75 -17.44 -7.48
C SER A 152 -4.22 -17.80 -7.25
N CYS A 153 -4.84 -18.51 -8.19
CA CYS A 153 -6.21 -18.98 -8.08
C CYS A 153 -6.35 -20.20 -7.16
N THR A 154 -5.47 -21.19 -7.34
CA THR A 154 -5.62 -22.50 -6.68
C THR A 154 -5.17 -22.47 -5.22
N SER A 155 -4.11 -21.72 -4.88
CA SER A 155 -3.64 -21.54 -3.51
C SER A 155 -4.75 -21.00 -2.61
N CYS A 156 -5.40 -19.90 -3.00
CA CYS A 156 -6.51 -19.31 -2.27
C CYS A 156 -7.69 -20.29 -2.13
N HIS A 157 -8.10 -20.94 -3.22
CA HIS A 157 -9.24 -21.84 -3.19
C HIS A 157 -9.02 -23.09 -2.32
N LYS A 158 -7.80 -23.64 -2.31
CA LYS A 158 -7.46 -24.77 -1.42
C LYS A 158 -7.65 -24.42 0.06
N HIS A 159 -7.34 -23.17 0.45
CA HIS A 159 -7.49 -22.71 1.84
C HIS A 159 -8.93 -22.28 2.18
N TYR A 160 -9.61 -21.58 1.27
CA TYR A 160 -10.83 -20.83 1.61
C TYR A 160 -12.10 -21.28 0.90
N ARG A 161 -12.03 -22.24 -0.04
CA ARG A 161 -13.20 -22.81 -0.72
C ARG A 161 -13.38 -24.28 -0.32
N PRO A 162 -14.25 -24.57 0.68
CA PRO A 162 -14.58 -25.95 1.04
C PRO A 162 -15.01 -26.76 -0.18
N GLY A 163 -14.47 -27.97 -0.32
CA GLY A 163 -14.77 -28.86 -1.45
C GLY A 163 -14.10 -28.49 -2.78
N TYR A 164 -13.17 -27.53 -2.80
CA TYR A 164 -12.38 -27.26 -3.99
C TYR A 164 -11.60 -28.51 -4.46
N GLY A 165 -11.65 -28.79 -5.77
CA GLY A 165 -11.01 -29.95 -6.38
C GLY A 165 -11.71 -31.30 -6.20
N LYS A 166 -12.85 -31.34 -5.48
CA LYS A 166 -13.65 -32.57 -5.36
C LYS A 166 -14.65 -32.67 -6.53
N PRO A 167 -14.84 -33.86 -7.12
CA PRO A 167 -15.94 -34.09 -8.05
C PRO A 167 -17.28 -33.72 -7.40
N VAL A 168 -18.17 -33.10 -8.16
CA VAL A 168 -19.57 -33.00 -7.75
C VAL A 168 -20.13 -34.42 -7.78
N GLY A 169 -20.50 -34.93 -6.60
CA GLY A 169 -21.15 -36.23 -6.45
C GLY A 169 -22.61 -36.20 -6.88
#